data_AF-A0AA87SUI5-F1
#
_entry.id   AF-A0AA87SUI5-F1
#
_cell.length_a   1.000
_cell.length_b   1.000
_cell.length_c   1.000
_cell.angle_alpha   90.00
_cell.angle_beta   90.00
_cell.angle_gamma   90.00
#
_symmetry.space_group_name_H-M   'P 1'
#
loop_
_entity.id
_entity.type
_entity.pdbx_description
1 polymer ?
#
loop_
_entity_poly.entity_id
_entity_poly.type
_entity_poly.pdbx_seq_one_letter_code
_entity_poly.pdbx_strand_id
1 'polypeptide(L)'
;MKSFKNDFLKESSIKSYFENLLSIETNSRMTEFNSLESALLSKLNTSEKGASLATLGNDGKLSLSQRPSQNVFIFRPGETSPSYNVFNNWTNLISSLANTKGLKYIQLDDTLEPLTIPLDTSNLNECTLLPRYKKQNHLVVNFTNGFKFLGLPLEIIGLRLQFSSRIFDSSSINALNLTDSILEYTSNVESCIDLVSGNFYVFLKNSSIQGINKTVFSVRSNSLHLYAISGLCNVDSSTITGSPGGILNIVNQNANFLNQNSFVGSQVDFTGQKNEIDSGHILEKTLTQKGQILTKDLFGNWTTLSTGLDNELFVFDSSSASGHRVTNLNSLLGLPGMKSVEYLRQSSPNTTLLSSGNRTLDCSISNLFRITGGNATFTITNLSENQVVNVVLESTGSSYTITWSGGTFYWPNSTVPTPTVISLKKDFYTFIKVGGNIFSSCLLAMG
;
A
#
# COMPACT_ATOMS: atom_id res chain seq x y z
N MET A 1 22.42 -37.02 -29.70
CA MET A 1 22.13 -36.00 -30.73
C MET A 1 20.66 -35.63 -30.91
N LYS A 2 19.66 -36.44 -30.48
CA LYS A 2 18.23 -36.07 -30.61
C LYS A 2 17.74 -34.98 -29.63
N SER A 3 18.34 -34.82 -28.44
CA SER A 3 17.91 -33.79 -27.47
C SER A 3 18.36 -32.37 -27.87
N PHE A 4 19.63 -32.20 -28.22
CA PHE A 4 20.19 -30.91 -28.66
C PHE A 4 19.44 -30.27 -29.83
N LYS A 5 18.95 -31.07 -30.79
CA LYS A 5 18.20 -30.56 -31.94
C LYS A 5 16.80 -30.07 -31.55
N ASN A 6 16.16 -30.71 -30.55
CA ASN A 6 14.85 -30.29 -30.07
C ASN A 6 14.93 -29.07 -29.14
N ASP A 7 15.98 -28.97 -28.33
CA ASP A 7 16.19 -27.80 -27.46
C ASP A 7 16.52 -26.56 -28.28
N PHE A 8 17.36 -26.67 -29.31
CA PHE A 8 17.65 -25.57 -30.25
C PHE A 8 16.40 -25.10 -31.02
N LEU A 9 15.55 -26.02 -31.47
CA LEU A 9 14.30 -25.67 -32.17
C LEU A 9 13.31 -24.95 -31.25
N LYS A 10 13.18 -25.42 -29.98
CA LYS A 10 12.35 -24.76 -28.96
C LYS A 10 12.87 -23.37 -28.61
N GLU A 11 14.18 -23.23 -28.40
CA GLU A 11 14.82 -21.95 -28.09
C GLU A 11 14.64 -20.94 -29.25
N SER A 12 14.75 -21.39 -30.51
CA SER A 12 14.47 -20.54 -31.68
C SER A 12 13.00 -20.12 -31.77
N SER A 13 12.06 -20.99 -31.40
CA SER A 13 10.62 -20.70 -31.44
C SER A 13 10.20 -19.74 -30.33
N ILE A 14 10.76 -19.89 -29.12
CA ILE A 14 10.53 -18.97 -28.00
C ILE A 14 11.14 -17.60 -28.33
N LYS A 15 12.35 -17.56 -28.87
CA LYS A 15 12.99 -16.32 -29.30
C LYS A 15 12.16 -15.61 -30.37
N SER A 16 11.72 -16.32 -31.40
CA SER A 16 10.87 -15.76 -32.45
C SER A 16 9.52 -15.25 -31.92
N TYR A 17 8.92 -15.96 -30.95
CA TYR A 17 7.70 -15.52 -30.29
C TYR A 17 7.92 -14.22 -29.48
N PHE A 18 9.02 -14.14 -28.71
CA PHE A 18 9.38 -12.92 -27.97
C PHE A 18 9.70 -11.75 -28.90
N GLU A 19 10.44 -11.96 -29.98
CA GLU A 19 10.73 -10.92 -30.98
C GLU A 19 9.46 -10.41 -31.65
N ASN A 20 8.49 -11.30 -31.92
CA ASN A 20 7.19 -10.90 -32.45
C ASN A 20 6.38 -10.07 -31.44
N LEU A 21 6.26 -10.53 -30.18
CA LEU A 21 5.58 -9.77 -29.12
C LEU A 21 6.23 -8.39 -28.90
N LEU A 22 7.56 -8.34 -28.87
CA LEU A 22 8.30 -7.10 -28.73
C LEU A 22 8.05 -6.17 -29.92
N SER A 23 8.00 -6.70 -31.14
CA SER A 23 7.67 -5.93 -32.34
C SER A 23 6.25 -5.39 -32.30
N ILE A 24 5.28 -6.18 -31.85
CA ILE A 24 3.87 -5.76 -31.70
C ILE A 24 3.77 -4.62 -30.68
N GLU A 25 4.36 -4.77 -29.50
CA GLU A 25 4.37 -3.75 -28.45
C GLU A 25 5.07 -2.46 -28.93
N THR A 26 6.20 -2.59 -29.62
CA THR A 26 6.94 -1.44 -30.18
C THR A 26 6.10 -0.70 -31.21
N ASN A 27 5.44 -1.42 -32.11
CA ASN A 27 4.57 -0.82 -33.13
C ASN A 27 3.33 -0.17 -32.49
N SER A 28 2.75 -0.77 -31.45
CA SER A 28 1.64 -0.20 -30.69
C SER A 28 2.05 1.13 -30.04
N ARG A 29 3.18 1.15 -29.32
CA ARG A 29 3.71 2.38 -28.70
C ARG A 29 4.04 3.45 -29.72
N MET A 30 4.61 3.08 -30.87
CA MET A 30 4.92 4.04 -31.93
C MET A 30 3.65 4.63 -32.55
N THR A 31 2.60 3.82 -32.70
CA THR A 31 1.29 4.27 -33.19
C THR A 31 0.61 5.19 -32.19
N GLU A 32 0.63 4.85 -30.90
CA GLU A 32 0.13 5.72 -29.83
C GLU A 32 0.92 7.02 -29.75
N PHE A 33 2.25 6.97 -29.85
CA PHE A 33 3.11 8.15 -29.85
C PHE A 33 2.79 9.07 -31.03
N ASN A 34 2.69 8.54 -32.25
CA ASN A 34 2.34 9.32 -33.44
C ASN A 34 0.92 9.90 -33.34
N SER A 35 0.00 9.15 -32.72
CA SER A 35 -1.36 9.62 -32.45
C SER A 35 -1.37 10.75 -31.43
N LEU A 36 -0.55 10.63 -30.38
CA LEU A 36 -0.37 11.65 -29.36
C LEU A 36 0.28 12.91 -29.95
N GLU A 37 1.31 12.77 -30.79
CA GLU A 37 1.98 13.86 -31.51
C GLU A 37 0.99 14.58 -32.44
N SER A 38 0.20 13.82 -33.21
CA SER A 38 -0.84 14.38 -34.08
C SER A 38 -1.95 15.07 -33.28
N ALA A 39 -2.36 14.49 -32.15
CA ALA A 39 -3.31 15.09 -31.23
C ALA A 39 -2.75 16.36 -30.59
N LEU A 40 -1.47 16.39 -30.24
CA LEU A 40 -0.79 17.57 -29.70
C LEU A 40 -0.74 18.68 -30.75
N LEU A 41 -0.36 18.36 -31.99
CA LEU A 41 -0.29 19.31 -33.10
C LEU A 41 -1.66 19.87 -33.51
N SER A 42 -2.73 19.07 -33.40
CA SER A 42 -4.10 19.50 -33.73
C SER A 42 -4.82 20.20 -32.57
N LYS A 43 -4.51 19.85 -31.31
CA LYS A 43 -5.06 20.52 -30.12
C LYS A 43 -4.29 21.77 -29.72
N LEU A 44 -3.01 21.89 -30.09
CA LEU A 44 -2.27 23.15 -30.04
C LEU A 44 -2.74 24.03 -31.20
N ASN A 45 -3.84 24.74 -30.97
CA ASN A 45 -4.42 25.69 -31.89
C ASN A 45 -3.33 26.66 -32.38
N THR A 46 -2.98 26.61 -33.66
CA THR A 46 -1.97 27.51 -34.25
C THR A 46 -2.41 28.97 -34.25
N SER A 47 -3.70 29.22 -34.06
CA SER A 47 -4.30 30.54 -33.83
C SER A 47 -4.04 31.11 -32.43
N GLU A 48 -3.61 30.30 -31.46
CA GLU A 48 -3.24 30.73 -30.10
C GLU A 48 -1.72 30.81 -29.89
N LYS A 49 -0.92 30.41 -30.90
CA LYS A 49 0.49 30.77 -30.93
C LYS A 49 0.57 32.28 -31.16
N GLY A 50 1.03 33.03 -30.15
CA GLY A 50 1.46 34.40 -30.36
C GLY A 50 2.36 34.47 -31.61
N ALA A 51 2.20 35.52 -32.41
CA ALA A 51 2.70 35.63 -33.79
C ALA A 51 4.24 35.55 -34.00
N SER A 52 5.02 35.09 -33.03
CA SER A 52 6.49 34.98 -33.11
C SER A 52 7.01 33.64 -32.60
N LEU A 53 8.12 33.17 -33.19
CA LEU A 53 8.94 32.08 -32.67
C LEU A 53 9.27 32.30 -31.19
N ALA A 54 8.87 31.36 -30.33
CA ALA A 54 9.25 31.31 -28.94
C ALA A 54 10.79 31.24 -28.84
N THR A 55 11.42 32.32 -28.35
CA THR A 55 12.87 32.39 -28.20
C THR A 55 13.21 31.99 -26.77
N LEU A 56 13.93 30.87 -26.62
CA LEU A 56 14.50 30.48 -25.32
C LEU A 56 15.76 31.31 -25.07
N GLY A 57 15.89 31.88 -23.87
CA GLY A 57 17.11 32.50 -23.39
C GLY A 57 18.18 31.46 -23.05
N ASN A 58 19.37 31.95 -22.70
CA ASN A 58 20.50 31.10 -22.31
C ASN A 58 20.24 30.23 -21.06
N ASP A 59 19.15 30.50 -20.34
CA ASP A 59 18.66 29.71 -19.20
C ASP A 59 17.64 28.62 -19.59
N GLY A 60 17.38 28.43 -20.89
CA GLY A 60 16.40 27.48 -21.41
C GLY A 60 14.95 27.88 -21.15
N LYS A 61 14.68 29.13 -20.74
CA LYS A 61 13.32 29.66 -20.51
C LYS A 61 12.95 30.66 -21.59
N LEU A 62 11.67 30.90 -21.83
CA LEU A 62 11.20 31.94 -22.77
C LEU A 62 11.82 33.30 -22.45
N SER A 63 12.10 34.12 -23.46
CA SER A 63 12.54 35.51 -23.28
C SER A 63 11.52 36.28 -22.42
N LEU A 64 11.98 37.21 -21.57
CA LEU A 64 11.13 37.89 -20.57
C LEU A 64 9.86 38.53 -21.15
N SER A 65 9.92 39.10 -22.35
CA SER A 65 8.78 39.69 -23.08
C SER A 65 7.84 38.67 -23.71
N GLN A 66 8.29 37.41 -23.84
CA GLN A 66 7.51 36.28 -24.36
C GLN A 66 7.09 35.31 -23.23
N ARG A 67 7.53 35.55 -21.99
CA ARG A 67 7.00 34.83 -20.82
C ARG A 67 5.53 35.26 -20.67
N PRO A 68 4.59 34.33 -20.49
CA PRO A 68 3.23 34.70 -20.11
C PRO A 68 3.32 35.62 -18.89
N SER A 69 2.70 36.80 -18.96
CA SER A 69 2.45 37.58 -17.76
C SER A 69 1.69 36.67 -16.80
N GLN A 70 2.31 36.29 -15.68
CA GLN A 70 1.59 35.45 -14.72
C GLN A 70 0.40 36.26 -14.23
N ASN A 71 -0.80 35.82 -14.56
CA ASN A 71 -2.05 36.42 -14.11
C ASN A 71 -2.23 36.08 -12.62
N VAL A 72 -1.42 36.71 -11.76
CA VAL A 72 -1.44 36.51 -10.32
C VAL A 72 -2.35 37.54 -9.69
N PHE A 73 -3.31 37.07 -8.90
CA PHE A 73 -4.22 37.88 -8.11
C PHE A 73 -4.01 37.51 -6.66
N ILE A 74 -3.95 38.50 -5.77
CA ILE A 74 -3.72 38.30 -4.35
C ILE A 74 -4.99 38.68 -3.62
N PHE A 75 -5.65 37.73 -2.97
CA PHE A 75 -6.76 38.02 -2.08
C PHE A 75 -6.24 38.16 -0.66
N ARG A 76 -6.30 39.38 -0.13
CA ARG A 76 -5.80 39.76 1.19
C ARG A 76 -6.87 40.58 1.92
N PRO A 77 -7.82 39.93 2.62
CA PRO A 77 -8.80 40.64 3.44
C PRO A 77 -8.08 41.51 4.49
N GLY A 78 -8.69 42.64 4.85
CA GLY A 78 -8.10 43.64 5.76
C GLY A 78 -7.07 44.60 5.14
N GLU A 79 -6.67 44.42 3.88
CA GLU A 79 -5.76 45.38 3.22
C GLU A 79 -6.44 46.75 3.06
N THR A 80 -5.81 47.80 3.56
CA THR A 80 -6.41 49.16 3.60
C THR A 80 -6.10 49.97 2.35
N SER A 81 -5.03 49.62 1.63
CA SER A 81 -4.62 50.29 0.40
C SER A 81 -4.20 49.28 -0.67
N PRO A 82 -5.16 48.46 -1.18
CA PRO A 82 -4.88 47.49 -2.22
C PRO A 82 -4.33 48.19 -3.47
N SER A 83 -3.22 47.67 -4.00
CA SER A 83 -2.60 48.18 -5.23
C SER A 83 -2.46 47.05 -6.25
N TYR A 84 -2.56 47.42 -7.53
CA TYR A 84 -2.38 46.52 -8.67
C TYR A 84 -3.28 45.27 -8.61
N ASN A 85 -2.69 44.13 -8.28
CA ASN A 85 -3.30 42.81 -8.29
C ASN A 85 -3.68 42.32 -6.88
N VAL A 86 -3.66 43.21 -5.88
CA VAL A 86 -4.10 42.91 -4.51
C VAL A 86 -5.56 43.32 -4.35
N PHE A 87 -6.37 42.43 -3.80
CA PHE A 87 -7.80 42.62 -3.58
C PHE A 87 -8.14 42.33 -2.12
N ASN A 88 -8.77 43.29 -1.46
CA ASN A 88 -9.36 43.13 -0.12
C ASN A 88 -10.86 42.77 -0.17
N ASN A 89 -11.47 42.82 -1.36
CA ASN A 89 -12.87 42.57 -1.60
C ASN A 89 -13.04 41.45 -2.64
N TRP A 90 -13.81 40.42 -2.29
CA TRP A 90 -14.00 39.23 -3.13
C TRP A 90 -14.69 39.56 -4.46
N THR A 91 -15.74 40.38 -4.45
CA THR A 91 -16.46 40.76 -5.67
C THR A 91 -15.56 41.50 -6.66
N ASN A 92 -14.67 42.37 -6.16
CA ASN A 92 -13.69 43.06 -7.00
C ASN A 92 -12.68 42.08 -7.61
N LEU A 93 -12.22 41.09 -6.84
CA LEU A 93 -11.36 40.01 -7.34
C LEU A 93 -12.05 39.24 -8.47
N ILE A 94 -13.28 38.74 -8.23
CA ILE A 94 -14.04 37.97 -9.24
C ILE A 94 -14.25 38.79 -10.52
N SER A 95 -14.58 40.07 -10.38
CA SER A 95 -14.74 40.98 -11.53
C SER A 95 -13.43 41.12 -12.33
N SER A 96 -12.29 41.21 -11.64
CA SER A 96 -10.98 41.29 -12.30
C SER A 96 -10.59 39.97 -12.99
N LEU A 97 -10.94 38.83 -12.39
CA LEU A 97 -10.69 37.50 -12.98
C LEU A 97 -11.49 37.28 -14.26
N ALA A 98 -12.74 37.75 -14.31
CA ALA A 98 -13.62 37.63 -15.48
C ALA A 98 -13.07 38.41 -16.69
N ASN A 99 -12.41 39.54 -16.45
CA ASN A 99 -11.82 40.38 -17.50
C ASN A 99 -10.45 39.89 -17.98
N THR A 100 -9.85 38.91 -17.30
CA THR A 100 -8.51 38.39 -17.62
C THR A 100 -8.64 37.04 -18.30
N LYS A 101 -7.98 36.83 -19.45
CA LYS A 101 -8.01 35.57 -20.19
C LYS A 101 -6.85 34.65 -19.79
N GLY A 102 -7.08 33.34 -19.86
CA GLY A 102 -6.06 32.31 -19.65
C GLY A 102 -5.88 31.91 -18.19
N LEU A 103 -4.87 31.07 -17.91
CA LEU A 103 -4.59 30.54 -16.57
C LEU A 103 -4.33 31.68 -15.56
N LYS A 104 -5.03 31.64 -14.42
CA LYS A 104 -4.96 32.63 -13.35
C LYS A 104 -4.52 31.96 -12.04
N TYR A 105 -3.68 32.64 -11.27
CA TYR A 105 -3.22 32.19 -9.97
C TYR A 105 -3.81 33.09 -8.89
N ILE A 106 -4.64 32.54 -8.00
CA ILE A 106 -5.22 33.27 -6.89
C ILE A 106 -4.45 32.91 -5.63
N GLN A 107 -3.59 33.83 -5.20
CA GLN A 107 -2.83 33.73 -3.97
C GLN A 107 -3.68 34.23 -2.79
N LEU A 108 -3.99 33.34 -1.87
CA LEU A 108 -4.74 33.66 -0.67
C LEU A 108 -3.78 34.03 0.46
N ASP A 109 -4.05 35.15 1.12
CA ASP A 109 -3.18 35.77 2.12
C ASP A 109 -3.99 36.12 3.38
N ASP A 110 -3.80 35.35 4.45
CA ASP A 110 -4.44 35.53 5.76
C ASP A 110 -3.59 36.34 6.75
N THR A 111 -2.56 37.06 6.28
CA THR A 111 -1.64 37.77 7.18
C THR A 111 -2.26 38.94 7.93
N LEU A 112 -3.37 39.49 7.43
CA LEU A 112 -4.08 40.62 8.06
C LEU A 112 -5.39 40.17 8.71
N GLU A 113 -6.16 39.32 8.02
CA GLU A 113 -7.43 38.80 8.50
C GLU A 113 -7.62 37.33 8.09
N PRO A 114 -8.41 36.55 8.83
CA PRO A 114 -8.81 35.20 8.40
C PRO A 114 -9.50 35.22 7.03
N LEU A 115 -9.22 34.21 6.20
CA LEU A 115 -9.82 34.10 4.88
C LEU A 115 -11.25 33.58 4.98
N THR A 116 -12.20 34.50 4.88
CA THR A 116 -13.63 34.19 4.73
C THR A 116 -14.12 34.69 3.39
N ILE A 117 -14.54 33.76 2.54
CA ILE A 117 -15.14 34.05 1.24
C ILE A 117 -16.63 34.32 1.46
N PRO A 118 -17.16 35.48 1.03
CA PRO A 118 -18.56 35.81 1.19
C PRO A 118 -19.45 34.94 0.30
N LEU A 119 -20.75 34.98 0.54
CA LEU A 119 -21.75 34.37 -0.35
C LEU A 119 -21.58 34.91 -1.78
N ASP A 120 -21.33 34.03 -2.73
CA ASP A 120 -21.17 34.37 -4.14
C ASP A 120 -21.41 33.14 -5.03
N THR A 121 -21.56 33.38 -6.33
CA THR A 121 -21.59 32.35 -7.37
C THR A 121 -20.48 32.65 -8.38
N SER A 122 -19.32 31.99 -8.22
CA SER A 122 -18.10 32.33 -8.95
C SER A 122 -17.70 31.24 -9.94
N ASN A 123 -17.18 31.62 -11.11
CA ASN A 123 -16.55 30.69 -12.05
C ASN A 123 -15.01 30.74 -11.91
N LEU A 124 -14.40 29.64 -11.50
CA LEU A 124 -12.95 29.52 -11.28
C LEU A 124 -12.29 28.45 -12.18
N ASN A 125 -12.94 28.03 -13.28
CA ASN A 125 -12.48 26.97 -14.18
C ASN A 125 -11.10 27.17 -14.85
N GLU A 126 -10.52 28.37 -14.78
CA GLU A 126 -9.17 28.69 -15.28
C GLU A 126 -8.24 29.14 -14.14
N CYS A 127 -8.60 28.88 -12.89
CA CYS A 127 -7.88 29.37 -11.72
C CYS A 127 -7.18 28.25 -10.96
N THR A 128 -5.96 28.52 -10.51
CA THR A 128 -5.27 27.75 -9.47
C THR A 128 -5.36 28.53 -8.16
N LEU A 129 -5.83 27.88 -7.10
CA LEU A 129 -5.88 28.45 -5.76
C LEU A 129 -4.65 27.98 -4.96
N LEU A 130 -3.95 28.90 -4.32
CA LEU A 130 -2.75 28.59 -3.55
C LEU A 130 -2.51 29.62 -2.43
N PRO A 131 -1.80 29.27 -1.35
CA PRO A 131 -1.39 30.25 -0.37
C PRO A 131 -0.34 31.19 -0.97
N ARG A 132 -0.36 32.46 -0.57
CA ARG A 132 0.69 33.42 -0.95
C ARG A 132 2.06 33.01 -0.42
N TYR A 133 2.10 32.49 0.81
CA TYR A 133 3.31 32.06 1.49
C TYR A 133 3.23 30.57 1.80
N LYS A 134 4.33 29.84 1.59
CA LYS A 134 4.41 28.44 1.99
C LYS A 134 4.29 28.33 3.51
N LYS A 135 3.29 27.59 3.98
CA LYS A 135 3.05 27.36 5.41
C LYS A 135 3.33 25.89 5.78
N GLN A 136 3.66 25.66 7.04
CA GLN A 136 3.79 24.31 7.59
C GLN A 136 2.43 23.61 7.69
N ASN A 137 1.37 24.38 8.01
CA ASN A 137 0.00 23.91 8.05
C ASN A 137 -0.78 24.47 6.86
N HIS A 138 -1.81 23.74 6.43
CA HIS A 138 -2.74 24.18 5.40
C HIS A 138 -3.34 25.54 5.74
N LEU A 139 -3.37 26.45 4.77
CA LEU A 139 -4.04 27.73 4.91
C LEU A 139 -5.56 27.52 4.87
N VAL A 140 -6.25 27.93 5.94
CA VAL A 140 -7.70 27.71 6.08
C VAL A 140 -8.48 28.79 5.30
N VAL A 141 -9.43 28.35 4.49
CA VAL A 141 -10.32 29.21 3.69
C VAL A 141 -11.76 28.83 4.03
N ASN A 142 -12.47 29.73 4.68
CA ASN A 142 -13.86 29.54 5.07
C ASN A 142 -14.79 30.06 3.99
N PHE A 143 -15.71 29.24 3.50
CA PHE A 143 -16.77 29.71 2.59
C PHE A 143 -18.07 29.91 3.36
N THR A 144 -18.62 31.11 3.25
CA THR A 144 -19.93 31.44 3.82
C THR A 144 -21.01 30.54 3.22
N ASN A 145 -21.98 30.11 4.04
CA ASN A 145 -23.11 29.29 3.61
C ASN A 145 -23.80 29.90 2.38
N GLY A 146 -24.02 29.07 1.36
CA GLY A 146 -24.67 29.40 0.09
C GLY A 146 -23.70 29.71 -1.04
N PHE A 147 -22.39 29.76 -0.80
CA PHE A 147 -21.39 29.94 -1.86
C PHE A 147 -21.45 28.79 -2.88
N LYS A 148 -21.36 29.12 -4.18
CA LYS A 148 -21.41 28.15 -5.28
C LYS A 148 -20.32 28.38 -6.32
N PHE A 149 -19.77 27.28 -6.84
CA PHE A 149 -18.95 27.30 -8.03
C PHE A 149 -19.82 27.12 -9.28
N LEU A 150 -19.66 28.00 -10.26
CA LEU A 150 -20.11 27.75 -11.64
C LEU A 150 -19.11 26.89 -12.42
N GLY A 151 -17.84 26.94 -12.02
CA GLY A 151 -16.76 26.12 -12.54
C GLY A 151 -15.70 25.97 -11.47
N LEU A 152 -15.26 24.74 -11.24
CA LEU A 152 -14.29 24.41 -10.19
C LEU A 152 -12.88 24.90 -10.56
N PRO A 153 -12.05 25.30 -9.59
CA PRO A 153 -10.63 25.55 -9.81
C PRO A 153 -9.93 24.40 -10.53
N LEU A 154 -8.98 24.74 -11.42
CA LEU A 154 -8.13 23.75 -12.08
C LEU A 154 -7.29 22.96 -11.07
N GLU A 155 -6.77 23.64 -10.06
CA GLU A 155 -5.98 23.03 -9.00
C GLU A 155 -6.06 23.83 -7.71
N ILE A 156 -6.05 23.13 -6.58
CA ILE A 156 -6.01 23.69 -5.23
C ILE A 156 -4.74 23.16 -4.56
N ILE A 157 -3.91 24.06 -4.08
CA ILE A 157 -2.57 23.74 -3.56
C ILE A 157 -2.41 24.29 -2.15
N GLY A 158 -2.04 23.47 -1.16
CA GLY A 158 -1.69 23.98 0.19
C GLY A 158 -2.86 24.53 1.02
N LEU A 159 -4.11 24.30 0.60
CA LEU A 159 -5.30 24.92 1.21
C LEU A 159 -6.17 23.92 1.96
N ARG A 160 -6.79 24.36 3.05
CA ARG A 160 -7.93 23.69 3.68
C ARG A 160 -9.18 24.50 3.34
N LEU A 161 -10.00 23.99 2.42
CA LEU A 161 -11.25 24.62 2.01
C LEU A 161 -12.39 24.09 2.87
N GLN A 162 -13.02 24.97 3.65
CA GLN A 162 -14.10 24.62 4.57
C GLN A 162 -15.45 25.09 4.01
N PHE A 163 -16.35 24.13 3.82
CA PHE A 163 -17.70 24.36 3.30
C PHE A 163 -18.77 23.93 4.31
N SER A 164 -19.88 24.67 4.32
CA SER A 164 -21.05 24.44 5.19
C SER A 164 -22.36 24.34 4.41
N SER A 165 -22.28 24.31 3.08
CA SER A 165 -23.41 24.16 2.16
C SER A 165 -22.98 23.49 0.88
N ARG A 166 -23.95 23.15 0.05
CA ARG A 166 -23.74 22.69 -1.33
C ARG A 166 -23.02 23.75 -2.14
N ILE A 167 -21.94 23.33 -2.81
CA ILE A 167 -21.06 24.22 -3.58
C ILE A 167 -21.07 23.94 -5.08
N PHE A 168 -21.51 22.76 -5.51
CA PHE A 168 -21.43 22.36 -6.91
C PHE A 168 -22.46 21.29 -7.26
N ASP A 169 -23.15 21.49 -8.38
CA ASP A 169 -24.00 20.48 -9.00
C ASP A 169 -23.35 20.08 -10.33
N SER A 170 -22.81 18.86 -10.40
CA SER A 170 -22.16 18.37 -11.62
C SER A 170 -23.20 17.86 -12.61
N SER A 171 -23.23 18.47 -13.79
CA SER A 171 -24.05 18.04 -14.94
C SER A 171 -23.21 17.57 -16.15
N SER A 172 -21.90 17.75 -16.09
CA SER A 172 -20.94 17.44 -17.16
C SER A 172 -19.71 16.72 -16.62
N ILE A 173 -18.71 16.48 -17.48
CA ILE A 173 -17.41 15.97 -17.04
C ILE A 173 -16.66 17.10 -16.32
N ASN A 174 -16.34 16.89 -15.05
CA ASN A 174 -15.62 17.86 -14.22
C ASN A 174 -14.50 17.18 -13.44
N ALA A 175 -13.47 17.95 -13.09
CA ALA A 175 -12.34 17.49 -12.32
C ALA A 175 -12.06 18.42 -11.14
N LEU A 176 -11.63 17.83 -10.02
CA LEU A 176 -11.14 18.51 -8.83
C LEU A 176 -9.73 17.99 -8.53
N ASN A 177 -8.72 18.85 -8.64
CA ASN A 177 -7.33 18.50 -8.34
C ASN A 177 -6.90 19.10 -7.01
N LEU A 178 -6.51 18.25 -6.06
CA LEU A 178 -6.03 18.63 -4.74
C LEU A 178 -4.55 18.21 -4.59
N THR A 179 -3.69 19.19 -4.31
CA THR A 179 -2.26 18.98 -4.01
C THR A 179 -1.97 19.57 -2.64
N ASP A 180 -1.46 18.76 -1.71
CA ASP A 180 -1.22 19.18 -0.32
C ASP A 180 -2.41 19.95 0.26
N SER A 181 -3.63 19.42 0.09
CA SER A 181 -4.86 20.17 0.36
C SER A 181 -5.93 19.33 1.06
N ILE A 182 -6.86 20.01 1.72
CA ILE A 182 -7.97 19.41 2.44
C ILE A 182 -9.27 20.02 1.93
N LEU A 183 -10.17 19.19 1.44
CA LEU A 183 -11.57 19.56 1.25
C LEU A 183 -12.35 19.14 2.49
N GLU A 184 -12.90 20.09 3.23
CA GLU A 184 -13.62 19.82 4.48
C GLU A 184 -15.07 20.28 4.39
N TYR A 185 -15.98 19.37 4.69
CA TYR A 185 -17.41 19.65 4.73
C TYR A 185 -17.98 19.43 6.13
N THR A 186 -18.77 20.42 6.58
CA THR A 186 -19.20 20.50 7.98
C THR A 186 -20.71 20.37 8.18
N SER A 187 -21.51 20.50 7.12
CA SER A 187 -22.98 20.52 7.22
C SER A 187 -23.61 19.14 7.28
N ASN A 188 -24.72 19.04 8.02
CA ASN A 188 -25.56 17.85 8.18
C ASN A 188 -26.80 17.83 7.29
N VAL A 189 -27.08 18.95 6.61
CA VAL A 189 -28.42 19.19 6.04
C VAL A 189 -28.50 18.73 4.59
N GLU A 190 -27.41 18.87 3.85
CA GLU A 190 -27.34 18.52 2.43
C GLU A 190 -25.96 17.97 2.08
N SER A 191 -25.81 17.53 0.84
CA SER A 191 -24.54 17.14 0.24
C SER A 191 -23.71 18.36 -0.17
N CYS A 192 -22.37 18.26 -0.08
CA CYS A 192 -21.48 19.31 -0.57
C CYS A 192 -21.49 19.41 -2.11
N ILE A 193 -21.36 18.26 -2.77
CA ILE A 193 -21.31 18.11 -4.23
C ILE A 193 -22.34 17.06 -4.66
N ASP A 194 -23.28 17.47 -5.51
CA ASP A 194 -24.29 16.60 -6.09
C ASP A 194 -23.91 16.22 -7.52
N LEU A 195 -23.79 14.91 -7.79
CA LEU A 195 -23.50 14.39 -9.12
C LEU A 195 -24.81 14.01 -9.82
N VAL A 196 -25.35 14.95 -10.59
CA VAL A 196 -26.66 14.84 -11.25
C VAL A 196 -26.55 14.20 -12.64
N SER A 197 -25.52 14.54 -13.42
CA SER A 197 -25.14 13.82 -14.65
C SER A 197 -23.62 13.84 -14.91
N GLY A 198 -23.10 12.83 -15.61
CA GLY A 198 -21.73 12.80 -16.13
C GLY A 198 -20.71 12.07 -15.25
N ASN A 199 -19.42 12.35 -15.48
CA ASN A 199 -18.31 11.76 -14.75
C ASN A 199 -17.58 12.84 -13.95
N PHE A 200 -17.39 12.61 -12.65
CA PHE A 200 -16.65 13.53 -11.79
C PHE A 200 -15.34 12.89 -11.36
N TYR A 201 -14.24 13.60 -11.57
CA TYR A 201 -12.89 13.11 -11.29
C TYR A 201 -12.30 13.88 -10.11
N VAL A 202 -11.77 13.17 -9.12
CA VAL A 202 -11.03 13.79 -8.01
C VAL A 202 -9.64 13.20 -7.98
N PHE A 203 -8.64 14.08 -8.01
CA PHE A 203 -7.24 13.70 -7.98
C PHE A 203 -6.61 14.20 -6.69
N LEU A 204 -6.05 13.28 -5.91
CA LEU A 204 -5.46 13.55 -4.60
C LEU A 204 -3.95 13.33 -4.66
N LYS A 205 -3.18 14.36 -4.31
CA LYS A 205 -1.75 14.29 -4.02
C LYS A 205 -1.51 14.81 -2.61
N ASN A 206 -1.12 13.93 -1.70
CA ASN A 206 -0.93 14.24 -0.28
C ASN A 206 -2.11 15.05 0.30
N SER A 207 -3.33 14.64 -0.06
CA SER A 207 -4.54 15.44 0.13
C SER A 207 -5.65 14.60 0.73
N SER A 208 -6.60 15.26 1.39
CA SER A 208 -7.72 14.55 2.02
C SER A 208 -9.07 15.20 1.81
N ILE A 209 -10.10 14.36 1.87
CA ILE A 209 -11.50 14.77 1.87
C ILE A 209 -12.06 14.41 3.25
N GLN A 210 -12.46 15.46 3.97
CA GLN A 210 -12.87 15.38 5.38
C GLN A 210 -14.34 15.74 5.52
N GLY A 211 -15.04 14.96 6.33
CA GLY A 211 -16.48 15.11 6.52
C GLY A 211 -17.12 13.91 7.17
N ILE A 212 -16.51 13.37 8.24
CA ILE A 212 -16.99 12.15 8.91
C ILE A 212 -18.51 12.25 9.18
N ASN A 213 -19.26 11.28 8.64
CA ASN A 213 -20.73 11.21 8.71
C ASN A 213 -21.47 12.40 8.07
N LYS A 214 -20.83 13.12 7.16
CA LYS A 214 -21.42 14.19 6.35
C LYS A 214 -21.34 13.78 4.89
N THR A 215 -22.42 13.97 4.14
CA THR A 215 -22.39 13.71 2.70
C THR A 215 -21.54 14.77 1.98
N VAL A 216 -20.30 14.46 1.64
CA VAL A 216 -19.47 15.29 0.76
C VAL A 216 -19.93 15.11 -0.69
N PHE A 217 -20.05 13.86 -1.14
CA PHE A 217 -20.50 13.53 -2.49
C PHE A 217 -21.83 12.76 -2.45
N SER A 218 -22.81 13.18 -3.25
CA SER A 218 -23.97 12.36 -3.55
C SER A 218 -23.92 11.87 -5.00
N VAL A 219 -23.81 10.56 -5.17
CA VAL A 219 -23.67 9.89 -6.46
C VAL A 219 -25.00 9.23 -6.82
N ARG A 220 -25.78 9.85 -7.71
CA ARG A 220 -27.11 9.32 -8.07
C ARG A 220 -27.02 8.24 -9.15
N SER A 221 -27.04 8.62 -10.42
CA SER A 221 -26.96 7.69 -11.58
C SER A 221 -25.69 7.90 -12.41
N ASN A 222 -24.60 8.29 -11.75
CA ASN A 222 -23.38 8.83 -12.37
C ASN A 222 -22.12 8.18 -11.82
N SER A 223 -20.97 8.57 -12.37
CA SER A 223 -19.69 8.05 -11.90
C SER A 223 -18.86 9.09 -11.14
N LEU A 224 -18.42 8.70 -9.95
CA LEU A 224 -17.37 9.38 -9.20
C LEU A 224 -16.10 8.56 -9.34
N HIS A 225 -15.03 9.19 -9.80
CA HIS A 225 -13.71 8.58 -9.93
C HIS A 225 -12.75 9.26 -8.97
N LEU A 226 -12.21 8.50 -8.03
CA LEU A 226 -11.24 8.96 -7.04
C LEU A 226 -9.87 8.37 -7.38
N TYR A 227 -8.90 9.25 -7.59
CA TYR A 227 -7.52 8.89 -7.87
C TYR A 227 -6.62 9.35 -6.74
N ALA A 228 -5.96 8.42 -6.06
CA ALA A 228 -4.87 8.73 -5.15
C ALA A 228 -3.55 8.56 -5.91
N ILE A 229 -2.86 9.68 -6.14
CA ILE A 229 -1.68 9.74 -7.02
C ILE A 229 -0.40 9.51 -6.23
N SER A 230 -0.20 10.25 -5.14
CA SER A 230 1.05 10.21 -4.36
C SER A 230 0.86 10.80 -2.96
N GLY A 231 1.79 10.54 -2.05
CA GLY A 231 1.76 11.09 -0.68
C GLY A 231 0.72 10.40 0.20
N LEU A 232 0.33 11.03 1.30
CA LEU A 232 -0.72 10.50 2.18
C LEU A 232 -2.09 10.98 1.71
N CYS A 233 -2.91 10.07 1.19
CA CYS A 233 -4.26 10.37 0.72
C CYS A 233 -5.30 9.74 1.63
N ASN A 234 -6.41 10.45 1.88
CA ASN A 234 -7.51 9.92 2.69
C ASN A 234 -8.86 10.54 2.30
N VAL A 235 -9.89 9.72 2.23
CA VAL A 235 -11.30 10.12 2.13
C VAL A 235 -12.03 9.52 3.32
N ASP A 236 -12.63 10.37 4.15
CA ASP A 236 -13.28 9.93 5.38
C ASP A 236 -14.45 8.97 5.14
N SER A 237 -14.78 8.20 6.18
CA SER A 237 -15.91 7.28 6.16
C SER A 237 -17.25 8.02 6.12
N SER A 238 -18.24 7.43 5.47
CA SER A 238 -19.60 7.97 5.31
C SER A 238 -19.62 9.39 4.72
N THR A 239 -18.72 9.66 3.77
CA THR A 239 -18.66 10.91 3.00
C THR A 239 -19.29 10.84 1.62
N ILE A 240 -19.55 9.63 1.13
CA ILE A 240 -20.09 9.35 -0.19
C ILE A 240 -21.40 8.60 -0.01
N THR A 241 -22.48 9.17 -0.51
CA THR A 241 -23.79 8.51 -0.60
C THR A 241 -24.08 8.15 -2.04
N GLY A 242 -24.89 7.13 -2.29
CA GLY A 242 -25.33 6.84 -3.64
C GLY A 242 -26.44 5.81 -3.76
N SER A 243 -27.20 5.92 -4.84
CA SER A 243 -28.34 5.05 -5.16
C SER A 243 -27.94 3.89 -6.09
N PRO A 244 -28.79 2.85 -6.22
CA PRO A 244 -28.60 1.83 -7.26
C PRO A 244 -28.52 2.49 -8.64
N GLY A 245 -27.38 2.34 -9.32
CA GLY A 245 -27.07 3.01 -10.60
C GLY A 245 -25.90 4.01 -10.55
N GLY A 246 -25.46 4.41 -9.36
CA GLY A 246 -24.21 5.16 -9.19
C GLY A 246 -22.99 4.25 -9.32
N ILE A 247 -21.89 4.80 -9.85
CA ILE A 247 -20.60 4.11 -9.98
C ILE A 247 -19.55 4.86 -9.17
N LEU A 248 -18.84 4.16 -8.29
CA LEU A 248 -17.70 4.67 -7.55
C LEU A 248 -16.45 3.90 -8.00
N ASN A 249 -15.55 4.58 -8.71
CA ASN A 249 -14.26 4.03 -9.11
C ASN A 249 -13.17 4.60 -8.21
N ILE A 250 -12.39 3.71 -7.60
CA ILE A 250 -11.31 4.05 -6.68
C ILE A 250 -10.02 3.49 -7.27
N VAL A 251 -9.07 4.37 -7.57
CA VAL A 251 -7.80 3.98 -8.18
C VAL A 251 -6.66 4.55 -7.34
N ASN A 252 -5.85 3.66 -6.78
CA ASN A 252 -4.62 4.04 -6.09
C ASN A 252 -3.40 3.76 -6.99
N GLN A 253 -2.66 4.83 -7.31
CA GLN A 253 -1.47 4.84 -8.15
C GLN A 253 -0.16 4.92 -7.35
N ASN A 254 -0.15 4.39 -6.10
CA ASN A 254 0.99 4.37 -5.14
C ASN A 254 0.95 5.47 -4.06
N ALA A 255 -0.23 5.99 -3.72
CA ALA A 255 -0.39 6.85 -2.55
C ALA A 255 -0.53 6.03 -1.26
N ASN A 256 0.14 6.48 -0.20
CA ASN A 256 -0.04 5.94 1.14
C ASN A 256 -1.42 6.34 1.69
N PHE A 257 -1.93 5.55 2.63
CA PHE A 257 -3.21 5.82 3.28
C PHE A 257 -3.22 5.29 4.72
N LEU A 258 -4.09 5.86 5.55
CA LEU A 258 -4.19 5.50 6.98
C LEU A 258 -5.06 4.26 7.23
N ASN A 259 -6.10 4.03 6.40
CA ASN A 259 -7.00 2.90 6.60
C ASN A 259 -6.40 1.65 5.98
N GLN A 260 -6.30 0.53 6.72
CA GLN A 260 -5.53 -0.66 6.35
C GLN A 260 -5.74 -1.19 4.91
N ASN A 261 -6.90 -0.94 4.30
CA ASN A 261 -7.26 -1.52 3.00
C ASN A 261 -7.42 -0.51 1.85
N SER A 262 -7.59 0.79 2.11
CA SER A 262 -7.91 1.78 1.08
C SER A 262 -7.65 3.21 1.54
N PHE A 263 -7.40 4.12 0.60
CA PHE A 263 -7.45 5.55 0.90
C PHE A 263 -8.89 6.07 1.09
N VAL A 264 -9.91 5.27 0.77
CA VAL A 264 -11.32 5.61 0.97
C VAL A 264 -11.89 4.82 2.14
N GLY A 265 -12.38 5.53 3.17
CA GLY A 265 -13.06 4.94 4.32
C GLY A 265 -14.36 4.22 3.93
N SER A 266 -14.98 3.53 4.89
CA SER A 266 -16.23 2.78 4.65
C SER A 266 -17.36 3.73 4.25
N GLN A 267 -18.10 3.42 3.19
CA GLN A 267 -19.21 4.23 2.67
C GLN A 267 -20.52 3.44 2.80
N VAL A 268 -21.09 3.43 4.02
CA VAL A 268 -22.26 2.58 4.36
C VAL A 268 -23.51 2.97 3.54
N ASP A 269 -23.64 4.26 3.23
CA ASP A 269 -24.79 4.83 2.52
C ASP A 269 -24.62 4.85 0.99
N PHE A 270 -23.58 4.19 0.46
CA PHE A 270 -23.38 4.02 -0.97
C PHE A 270 -23.87 2.63 -1.42
N THR A 271 -24.98 2.61 -2.16
CA THR A 271 -25.64 1.38 -2.64
C THR A 271 -25.40 1.08 -4.12
N GLY A 272 -24.55 1.87 -4.78
CA GLY A 272 -24.17 1.70 -6.19
C GLY A 272 -23.08 0.65 -6.42
N GLN A 273 -22.56 0.60 -7.66
CA GLN A 273 -21.42 -0.24 -8.01
C GLN A 273 -20.12 0.40 -7.53
N LYS A 274 -19.32 -0.34 -6.76
CA LYS A 274 -17.99 0.07 -6.32
C LYS A 274 -16.92 -0.76 -7.02
N ASN A 275 -15.97 -0.10 -7.69
CA ASN A 275 -14.79 -0.72 -8.29
C ASN A 275 -13.55 -0.13 -7.62
N GLU A 276 -12.62 -0.98 -7.20
CA GLU A 276 -11.41 -0.55 -6.50
C GLU A 276 -10.17 -1.25 -7.05
N ILE A 277 -9.15 -0.45 -7.40
CA ILE A 277 -7.88 -0.91 -7.96
C ILE A 277 -6.75 -0.26 -7.15
N ASP A 278 -5.82 -1.08 -6.66
CA ASP A 278 -4.59 -0.61 -6.02
C ASP A 278 -3.38 -1.27 -6.68
N SER A 279 -2.66 -0.49 -7.47
CA SER A 279 -1.50 -0.97 -8.21
C SER A 279 -0.20 -0.89 -7.39
N GLY A 280 -0.20 -0.18 -6.27
CA GLY A 280 1.01 0.13 -5.50
C GLY A 280 1.25 -0.77 -4.30
N HIS A 281 0.17 -1.17 -3.61
CA HIS A 281 0.27 -1.84 -2.31
C HIS A 281 -0.02 -3.34 -2.38
N ILE A 282 0.30 -3.95 -3.52
CA ILE A 282 -0.01 -5.36 -3.77
C ILE A 282 0.67 -6.23 -2.71
N LEU A 283 1.92 -5.94 -2.34
CA LEU A 283 2.64 -6.73 -1.33
C LEU A 283 2.07 -6.55 0.07
N GLU A 284 1.83 -5.32 0.53
CA GLU A 284 1.28 -5.07 1.86
C GLU A 284 -0.13 -5.63 2.03
N LYS A 285 -0.96 -5.58 0.99
CA LYS A 285 -2.32 -6.11 1.02
C LYS A 285 -2.38 -7.64 0.97
N THR A 286 -1.42 -8.26 0.29
CA THR A 286 -1.45 -9.72 0.13
C THR A 286 -0.81 -10.43 1.34
N LEU A 287 0.20 -9.85 1.99
CA LEU A 287 0.90 -10.43 3.15
C LEU A 287 0.25 -10.01 4.48
N THR A 288 -0.56 -10.88 5.07
CA THR A 288 -1.26 -10.68 6.34
C THR A 288 -0.52 -11.24 7.55
N GLN A 289 0.46 -12.14 7.37
CA GLN A 289 1.23 -12.76 8.44
C GLN A 289 2.70 -12.97 8.06
N LYS A 290 3.61 -12.86 9.03
CA LYS A 290 5.02 -13.22 8.83
C LYS A 290 5.14 -14.67 8.36
N GLY A 291 5.92 -14.88 7.30
CA GLY A 291 6.20 -16.20 6.75
C GLY A 291 5.24 -16.67 5.67
N GLN A 292 4.20 -15.89 5.31
CA GLN A 292 3.41 -16.16 4.12
C GLN A 292 4.26 -16.07 2.85
N ILE A 293 3.89 -16.86 1.84
CA ILE A 293 4.56 -16.89 0.54
C ILE A 293 3.66 -16.23 -0.48
N LEU A 294 4.23 -15.31 -1.26
CA LEU A 294 3.55 -14.66 -2.38
C LEU A 294 3.60 -15.57 -3.61
N THR A 295 2.46 -15.82 -4.24
CA THR A 295 2.33 -16.60 -5.48
C THR A 295 1.25 -15.98 -6.37
N LYS A 296 0.99 -16.54 -7.54
CA LYS A 296 -0.15 -16.17 -8.38
C LYS A 296 -1.28 -17.21 -8.29
N ASP A 297 -2.52 -16.75 -8.50
CA ASP A 297 -3.68 -17.62 -8.73
C ASP A 297 -3.75 -18.11 -10.19
N LEU A 298 -4.78 -18.89 -10.52
CA LEU A 298 -5.00 -19.43 -11.87
C LEU A 298 -5.25 -18.33 -12.93
N PHE A 299 -5.58 -17.11 -12.51
CA PHE A 299 -5.83 -15.95 -13.36
C PHE A 299 -4.61 -15.02 -13.46
N GLY A 300 -3.51 -15.33 -12.76
CA GLY A 300 -2.29 -14.55 -12.75
C GLY A 300 -2.26 -13.40 -11.73
N ASN A 301 -3.27 -13.28 -10.86
CA ASN A 301 -3.30 -12.29 -9.78
C ASN A 301 -2.42 -12.72 -8.62
N TRP A 302 -1.78 -11.77 -7.94
CA TRP A 302 -1.00 -12.06 -6.73
C TRP A 302 -1.91 -12.51 -5.59
N THR A 303 -1.51 -13.59 -4.91
CA THR A 303 -2.18 -14.19 -3.75
C THR A 303 -1.14 -14.69 -2.75
N THR A 304 -1.56 -14.97 -1.53
CA THR A 304 -0.69 -15.54 -0.50
C THR A 304 -1.10 -16.95 -0.12
N LEU A 305 -0.09 -17.74 0.20
CA LEU A 305 -0.27 -19.01 0.89
C LEU A 305 0.05 -18.82 2.37
N SER A 306 -0.74 -19.49 3.21
CA SER A 306 -0.53 -19.52 4.65
C SER A 306 0.89 -19.99 4.99
N THR A 307 1.35 -19.65 6.19
CA THR A 307 2.58 -20.23 6.73
C THR A 307 2.48 -21.76 6.65
N GLY A 308 3.46 -22.39 6.00
CA GLY A 308 3.51 -23.84 5.86
C GLY A 308 3.64 -24.56 7.20
N LEU A 309 3.28 -25.84 7.21
CA LEU A 309 3.61 -26.79 8.27
C LEU A 309 5.07 -27.26 8.11
N ASP A 310 5.64 -27.84 9.16
CA ASP A 310 6.99 -28.43 9.09
C ASP A 310 7.07 -29.47 7.96
N ASN A 311 8.16 -29.41 7.18
CA ASN A 311 8.46 -30.30 6.05
C ASN A 311 7.54 -30.20 4.81
N GLU A 312 6.82 -29.09 4.64
CA GLU A 312 6.12 -28.82 3.38
C GLU A 312 7.06 -28.25 2.30
N LEU A 313 6.96 -28.77 1.08
CA LEU A 313 7.64 -28.21 -0.09
C LEU A 313 6.70 -27.28 -0.86
N PHE A 314 7.24 -26.19 -1.38
CA PHE A 314 6.57 -25.36 -2.37
C PHE A 314 7.28 -25.48 -3.71
N VAL A 315 6.54 -25.85 -4.75
CA VAL A 315 7.13 -26.22 -6.05
C VAL A 315 6.44 -25.43 -7.15
N PHE A 316 7.24 -24.78 -7.99
CA PHE A 316 6.79 -24.20 -9.24
C PHE A 316 7.07 -25.18 -10.38
N ASP A 317 6.13 -25.28 -11.30
CA ASP A 317 6.35 -25.98 -12.56
C ASP A 317 6.22 -25.03 -13.75
N SER A 318 6.77 -25.45 -14.88
CA SER A 318 6.81 -24.63 -16.10
C SER A 318 5.45 -24.51 -16.81
N SER A 319 4.43 -25.22 -16.34
CA SER A 319 3.10 -25.30 -16.97
C SER A 319 2.00 -24.58 -16.17
N SER A 320 2.24 -24.25 -14.90
CA SER A 320 1.30 -23.55 -14.04
C SER A 320 1.82 -22.14 -13.70
N ALA A 321 0.89 -21.18 -13.71
CA ALA A 321 1.19 -19.82 -13.23
C ALA A 321 1.28 -19.76 -11.69
N SER A 322 0.78 -20.78 -11.00
CA SER A 322 0.65 -20.87 -9.54
C SER A 322 1.56 -21.95 -8.97
N GLY A 323 2.30 -21.66 -7.89
CA GLY A 323 3.06 -22.71 -7.20
C GLY A 323 2.16 -23.70 -6.43
N HIS A 324 2.63 -24.94 -6.30
CA HIS A 324 1.91 -26.04 -5.64
C HIS A 324 2.52 -26.36 -4.27
N ARG A 325 1.66 -26.51 -3.26
CA ARG A 325 2.07 -27.04 -1.95
C ARG A 325 2.09 -28.57 -1.99
N VAL A 326 3.21 -29.14 -1.59
CA VAL A 326 3.47 -30.57 -1.59
C VAL A 326 3.68 -31.01 -0.14
N THR A 327 2.75 -31.85 0.35
CA THR A 327 2.75 -32.34 1.73
C THR A 327 3.42 -33.71 1.88
N ASN A 328 3.75 -34.39 0.77
CA ASN A 328 4.56 -35.62 0.77
C ASN A 328 5.40 -35.76 -0.51
N LEU A 329 6.54 -36.44 -0.46
CA LEU A 329 7.43 -36.61 -1.63
C LEU A 329 6.76 -37.34 -2.81
N ASN A 330 5.81 -38.24 -2.55
CA ASN A 330 5.14 -39.01 -3.61
C ASN A 330 4.28 -38.12 -4.51
N SER A 331 3.66 -37.06 -3.96
CA SER A 331 2.90 -36.08 -4.74
C SER A 331 3.80 -35.19 -5.61
N LEU A 332 5.05 -34.95 -5.22
CA LEU A 332 6.02 -34.20 -6.02
C LEU A 332 6.32 -34.92 -7.34
N LEU A 333 6.51 -36.24 -7.27
CA LEU A 333 6.87 -37.09 -8.41
C LEU A 333 5.70 -37.34 -9.38
N GLY A 334 4.46 -37.09 -8.94
CA GLY A 334 3.26 -37.23 -9.76
C GLY A 334 2.91 -36.01 -10.62
N LEU A 335 3.58 -34.87 -10.42
CA LEU A 335 3.29 -33.63 -11.14
C LEU A 335 4.08 -33.58 -12.47
N PRO A 336 3.44 -33.34 -13.63
CA PRO A 336 4.12 -33.27 -14.92
C PRO A 336 5.03 -32.03 -15.04
N GLY A 337 6.15 -32.12 -15.79
CA GLY A 337 7.05 -31.00 -16.08
C GLY A 337 8.33 -30.93 -15.23
N MET A 338 9.30 -30.08 -15.63
CA MET A 338 10.52 -29.85 -14.84
C MET A 338 10.17 -29.11 -13.55
N LYS A 339 10.70 -29.58 -12.42
CA LYS A 339 10.49 -29.00 -11.10
C LYS A 339 11.72 -28.23 -10.67
N SER A 340 11.52 -27.00 -10.22
CA SER A 340 12.53 -26.24 -9.52
C SER A 340 12.09 -26.10 -8.06
N VAL A 341 12.97 -26.49 -7.13
CA VAL A 341 12.75 -26.30 -5.70
C VAL A 341 13.56 -25.06 -5.31
N GLU A 342 12.87 -23.94 -5.13
CA GLU A 342 13.53 -22.67 -4.89
C GLU A 342 13.77 -22.40 -3.39
N TYR A 343 12.97 -23.03 -2.51
CA TYR A 343 13.09 -22.85 -1.06
C TYR A 343 12.78 -24.16 -0.30
N LEU A 344 13.75 -24.64 0.49
CA LEU A 344 13.51 -25.64 1.55
C LEU A 344 13.44 -24.87 2.87
N ARG A 345 12.27 -24.83 3.52
CA ARG A 345 12.14 -24.23 4.86
C ARG A 345 12.16 -25.33 5.90
N GLN A 346 13.13 -25.24 6.80
CA GLN A 346 13.06 -25.89 8.10
C GLN A 346 12.59 -24.81 9.09
N SER A 347 11.31 -24.81 9.47
CA SER A 347 10.86 -24.01 10.60
C SER A 347 11.61 -24.49 11.86
N SER A 348 11.99 -23.55 12.73
CA SER A 348 12.49 -23.93 14.05
C SER A 348 11.39 -24.74 14.76
N PRO A 349 11.66 -25.98 15.20
CA PRO A 349 10.61 -26.83 15.77
C PRO A 349 10.00 -26.14 16.99
N ASN A 350 8.67 -25.99 17.00
CA ASN A 350 7.95 -25.53 18.19
C ASN A 350 7.94 -26.66 19.22
N THR A 351 8.99 -26.75 20.02
CA THR A 351 9.06 -27.75 21.11
C THR A 351 8.24 -27.29 22.29
N THR A 352 7.17 -28.03 22.57
CA THR A 352 6.29 -27.82 23.73
C THR A 352 7.05 -28.04 25.04
N LEU A 353 6.82 -27.17 26.03
CA LEU A 353 7.36 -27.33 27.37
C LEU A 353 6.52 -28.36 28.12
N LEU A 354 7.13 -29.49 28.47
CA LEU A 354 6.51 -30.56 29.23
C LEU A 354 6.58 -30.27 30.73
N SER A 355 5.54 -30.63 31.49
CA SER A 355 5.56 -30.52 32.95
C SER A 355 6.53 -31.51 33.60
N SER A 356 7.00 -31.17 34.80
CA SER A 356 7.92 -31.99 35.61
C SER A 356 7.34 -33.36 35.97
N GLY A 357 8.22 -34.34 36.16
CA GLY A 357 7.86 -35.70 36.57
C GLY A 357 8.48 -36.77 35.66
N ASN A 358 8.28 -38.04 36.00
CA ASN A 358 8.83 -39.16 35.25
C ASN A 358 8.25 -39.23 33.83
N ARG A 359 9.11 -39.40 32.82
CA ARG A 359 8.68 -39.45 31.41
C ARG A 359 9.53 -40.38 30.55
N THR A 360 8.89 -40.91 29.52
CA THR A 360 9.56 -41.59 28.41
C THR A 360 9.75 -40.59 27.26
N LEU A 361 10.98 -40.44 26.79
CA LEU A 361 11.37 -39.55 25.70
C LEU A 361 11.61 -40.39 24.44
N ASP A 362 10.62 -40.40 23.55
CA ASP A 362 10.68 -41.17 22.30
C ASP A 362 11.44 -40.42 21.21
N CYS A 363 12.67 -40.87 20.95
CA CYS A 363 13.59 -40.24 20.00
C CYS A 363 13.20 -40.44 18.53
N SER A 364 12.19 -41.28 18.24
CA SER A 364 11.63 -41.39 16.88
C SER A 364 10.71 -40.22 16.52
N ILE A 365 10.17 -39.52 17.53
CA ILE A 365 9.20 -38.43 17.36
C ILE A 365 9.88 -37.06 17.42
N SER A 366 10.88 -36.90 18.30
CA SER A 366 11.61 -35.64 18.45
C SER A 366 13.06 -35.89 18.87
N ASN A 367 13.95 -34.99 18.47
CA ASN A 367 15.32 -34.91 18.94
C ASN A 367 15.57 -33.74 19.90
N LEU A 368 14.54 -32.98 20.25
CA LEU A 368 14.59 -31.89 21.22
C LEU A 368 13.39 -31.97 22.17
N PHE A 369 13.66 -32.04 23.47
CA PHE A 369 12.66 -32.08 24.52
C PHE A 369 12.87 -30.91 25.48
N ARG A 370 11.80 -30.20 25.83
CA ARG A 370 11.84 -29.14 26.86
C ARG A 370 10.99 -29.56 28.03
N ILE A 371 11.53 -29.51 29.24
CA ILE A 371 10.86 -30.01 30.44
C ILE A 371 11.08 -29.04 31.61
N THR A 372 10.03 -28.79 32.40
CA THR A 372 10.13 -28.03 33.65
C THR A 372 10.92 -28.81 34.71
N GLY A 373 11.81 -28.14 35.42
CA GLY A 373 12.64 -28.70 36.49
C GLY A 373 11.83 -29.21 37.68
N GLY A 374 12.24 -30.37 38.19
CA GLY A 374 11.60 -31.10 39.30
C GLY A 374 12.19 -32.50 39.42
N ASN A 375 11.87 -33.24 40.48
CA ASN A 375 12.36 -34.61 40.64
C ASN A 375 11.78 -35.51 39.56
N ALA A 376 12.64 -36.14 38.75
CA ALA A 376 12.19 -36.93 37.61
C ALA A 376 13.18 -38.02 37.20
N THR A 377 12.63 -39.12 36.70
CA THR A 377 13.33 -40.15 35.91
C THR A 377 12.93 -40.02 34.45
N PHE A 378 13.91 -39.80 33.57
CA PHE A 378 13.71 -39.74 32.13
C PHE A 378 14.21 -41.02 31.46
N THR A 379 13.30 -41.75 30.83
CA THR A 379 13.60 -42.96 30.05
C THR A 379 13.78 -42.59 28.59
N ILE A 380 14.98 -42.70 28.04
CA ILE A 380 15.22 -42.49 26.60
C ILE A 380 14.87 -43.77 25.83
N THR A 381 13.98 -43.68 24.85
CA THR A 381 13.58 -44.82 23.99
C THR A 381 13.77 -44.50 22.52
N ASN A 382 13.94 -45.55 21.70
CA ASN A 382 14.07 -45.47 20.24
C ASN A 382 15.21 -44.56 19.75
N LEU A 383 16.26 -44.36 20.55
CA LEU A 383 17.45 -43.64 20.11
C LEU A 383 18.22 -44.48 19.08
N SER A 384 18.28 -43.98 17.85
CA SER A 384 18.98 -44.63 16.74
C SER A 384 20.49 -44.34 16.74
N GLU A 385 21.26 -45.19 16.06
CA GLU A 385 22.72 -45.03 15.97
C GLU A 385 23.09 -43.69 15.30
N ASN A 386 24.09 -42.98 15.84
CA ASN A 386 24.52 -41.64 15.45
C ASN A 386 23.47 -40.52 15.60
N GLN A 387 22.34 -40.78 16.25
CA GLN A 387 21.34 -39.74 16.52
C GLN A 387 21.74 -38.91 17.73
N VAL A 388 21.66 -37.58 17.59
CA VAL A 388 21.85 -36.63 18.68
C VAL A 388 20.49 -36.16 19.19
N VAL A 389 20.29 -36.21 20.50
CA VAL A 389 19.08 -35.77 21.19
C VAL A 389 19.43 -34.77 22.28
N ASN A 390 18.66 -33.69 22.36
CA ASN A 390 18.82 -32.64 23.36
C ASN A 390 17.61 -32.61 24.30
N VAL A 391 17.87 -32.52 25.60
CA VAL A 391 16.87 -32.32 26.63
C VAL A 391 17.22 -31.05 27.39
N VAL A 392 16.32 -30.06 27.32
CA VAL A 392 16.45 -28.79 28.01
C VAL A 392 15.59 -28.82 29.26
N LEU A 393 16.24 -28.69 30.42
CA LEU A 393 15.55 -28.56 31.69
C LEU A 393 15.47 -27.09 32.09
N GLU A 394 14.26 -26.60 32.36
CA GLU A 394 14.03 -25.21 32.79
C GLU A 394 13.85 -25.16 34.32
N SER A 395 14.85 -24.66 35.03
CA SER A 395 14.91 -24.72 36.50
C SER A 395 13.83 -23.83 37.14
N THR A 396 13.18 -24.38 38.16
CA THR A 396 12.11 -23.73 38.94
C THR A 396 12.62 -23.01 40.19
N GLY A 397 13.94 -23.01 40.44
CA GLY A 397 14.52 -22.34 41.62
C GLY A 397 14.55 -23.20 42.89
N SER A 398 14.25 -24.49 42.79
CA SER A 398 14.25 -25.46 43.90
C SER A 398 15.24 -26.59 43.65
N SER A 399 15.72 -27.25 44.70
CA SER A 399 16.57 -28.43 44.58
C SER A 399 15.77 -29.63 44.03
N TYR A 400 16.27 -30.26 42.98
CA TYR A 400 15.71 -31.50 42.45
C TYR A 400 16.79 -32.42 41.89
N THR A 401 16.41 -33.68 41.69
CA THR A 401 17.27 -34.75 41.19
C THR A 401 16.71 -35.28 39.87
N ILE A 402 17.63 -35.55 38.93
CA ILE A 402 17.29 -36.12 37.63
C ILE A 402 18.03 -37.44 37.48
N THR A 403 17.29 -38.49 37.14
CA THR A 403 17.85 -39.79 36.80
C THR A 403 17.53 -40.14 35.35
N TRP A 404 18.47 -40.83 34.70
CA TRP A 404 18.37 -41.23 33.30
C TRP A 404 18.28 -42.75 33.22
N SER A 405 17.34 -43.25 32.41
CA SER A 405 17.13 -44.68 32.17
C SER A 405 16.89 -44.95 30.68
N GLY A 406 16.83 -46.23 30.28
CA GLY A 406 16.64 -46.61 28.88
C GLY A 406 17.94 -46.96 28.13
N GLY A 407 19.09 -46.93 28.81
CA GLY A 407 20.37 -47.38 28.26
C GLY A 407 21.52 -47.18 29.24
N THR A 408 22.75 -47.48 28.78
CA THR A 408 23.98 -47.20 29.52
C THR A 408 24.50 -45.82 29.10
N PHE A 409 24.50 -44.88 30.05
CA PHE A 409 24.89 -43.49 29.83
C PHE A 409 26.32 -43.23 30.30
N TYR A 410 27.16 -42.73 29.39
CA TYR A 410 28.55 -42.37 29.65
C TYR A 410 28.69 -40.86 29.80
N TRP A 411 28.83 -40.40 31.03
CA TRP A 411 29.08 -38.99 31.37
C TRP A 411 30.59 -38.70 31.44
N PRO A 412 31.05 -37.47 31.13
CA PRO A 412 32.48 -37.15 31.05
C PRO A 412 33.27 -37.40 32.35
N ASN A 413 32.62 -37.38 33.51
CA ASN A 413 33.22 -37.62 34.83
C ASN A 413 32.65 -38.87 35.54
N SER A 414 32.03 -39.79 34.80
CA SER A 414 31.36 -40.99 35.34
C SER A 414 30.21 -40.75 36.32
N THR A 415 29.80 -39.48 36.51
CA THR A 415 28.67 -39.08 37.36
C THR A 415 27.67 -38.25 36.57
N VAL A 416 26.37 -38.47 36.83
CA VAL A 416 25.31 -37.61 36.29
C VAL A 416 25.51 -36.20 36.86
N PRO A 417 25.55 -35.16 36.01
CA PRO A 417 25.65 -33.77 36.44
C PRO A 417 24.51 -33.37 37.37
N THR A 418 24.81 -32.61 38.42
CA THR A 418 23.78 -32.08 39.32
C THR A 418 23.04 -30.93 38.62
N PRO A 419 21.69 -30.95 38.56
CA PRO A 419 20.91 -29.90 37.91
C PRO A 419 21.07 -28.53 38.58
N THR A 420 20.93 -27.47 37.79
CA THR A 420 20.94 -26.10 38.29
C THR A 420 19.68 -25.80 39.09
N VAL A 421 19.86 -25.25 40.29
CA VAL A 421 18.78 -24.90 41.22
C VAL A 421 18.43 -23.41 41.22
N ILE A 422 19.09 -22.61 40.38
CA ILE A 422 18.82 -21.18 40.21
C ILE A 422 17.64 -21.02 39.25
N SER A 423 16.60 -20.30 39.68
CA SER A 423 15.42 -20.07 38.84
C SER A 423 15.79 -19.39 37.51
N LEU A 424 15.01 -19.67 36.47
CA LEU A 424 15.18 -19.11 35.12
C LEU A 424 16.45 -19.54 34.38
N LYS A 425 17.34 -20.30 35.01
CA LYS A 425 18.45 -20.97 34.31
C LYS A 425 17.98 -22.26 33.65
N LYS A 426 18.68 -22.64 32.59
CA LYS A 426 18.43 -23.84 31.79
C LYS A 426 19.65 -24.75 31.78
N ASP A 427 19.39 -26.04 31.93
CA ASP A 427 20.41 -27.06 31.73
C ASP A 427 20.15 -27.76 30.39
N PHE A 428 21.20 -27.90 29.59
CA PHE A 428 21.15 -28.58 28.31
C PHE A 428 21.85 -29.92 28.45
N TYR A 429 21.09 -31.01 28.37
CA TYR A 429 21.63 -32.36 28.31
C TYR A 429 21.61 -32.86 26.88
N THR A 430 22.75 -33.33 26.39
CA THR A 430 22.89 -33.84 25.02
C THR A 430 23.30 -35.31 25.08
N PHE A 431 22.61 -36.13 24.30
CA PHE A 431 22.82 -37.57 24.19
C PHE A 431 23.15 -37.93 22.74
N ILE A 432 24.14 -38.78 22.53
CA ILE A 432 24.44 -39.38 21.24
C ILE A 432 24.68 -40.88 21.40
N LYS A 433 24.11 -41.68 20.50
CA LYS A 433 24.35 -43.13 20.48
C LYS A 433 25.48 -43.48 19.52
N VAL A 434 26.54 -44.11 20.03
CA VAL A 434 27.70 -44.55 19.24
C VAL A 434 28.15 -45.93 19.72
N GLY A 435 28.27 -46.89 18.82
CA GLY A 435 28.63 -48.28 19.11
C GLY A 435 27.66 -48.96 20.08
N GLY A 436 26.36 -48.61 20.04
CA GLY A 436 25.36 -49.11 20.97
C GLY A 436 25.39 -48.49 22.38
N ASN A 437 26.37 -47.63 22.68
CA ASN A 437 26.51 -46.89 23.94
C ASN A 437 25.91 -45.49 23.81
N ILE A 438 25.37 -44.93 24.90
CA ILE A 438 24.87 -43.55 24.91
C ILE A 438 25.90 -42.65 25.58
N PHE A 439 26.57 -41.81 24.80
CA PHE A 439 27.45 -40.76 25.31
C PHE A 439 26.63 -39.53 25.65
N SER A 440 26.89 -38.96 26.82
CA SER A 440 26.10 -37.88 27.39
C SER A 440 27.00 -36.69 27.71
N SER A 441 26.46 -35.49 27.56
CA SER A 441 27.10 -34.25 28.03
C SER A 441 26.06 -33.30 28.58
N CYS A 442 26.50 -32.35 29.40
CA CYS A 442 25.64 -31.28 29.88
C CYS A 442 26.31 -29.91 29.80
N LEU A 443 25.51 -28.88 29.57
CA LEU A 443 25.85 -27.49 29.86
C LEU A 443 24.87 -27.01 30.93
N LEU A 444 25.39 -26.71 32.12
CA LEU A 444 24.59 -26.30 33.27
C LEU A 444 24.47 -24.78 33.35
N ALA A 445 23.39 -24.31 33.98
CA ALA A 445 23.18 -22.93 34.39
C ALA A 445 23.23 -21.91 33.23
N MET A 446 22.81 -22.32 32.03
CA MET A 446 22.74 -21.44 30.88
C MET A 446 21.54 -20.50 30.98
N GLY A 447 21.75 -19.23 30.63
CA GLY A 447 20.72 -18.18 30.67
C GLY A 447 21.13 -17.00 31.52
#